data_AF-A0A0D2L8F9-F1
#
_entry.id   AF-A0A0D2L8F9-F1
#
_cell.length_a   1.000
_cell.length_b   1.000
_cell.length_c   1.000
_cell.angle_alpha   90.00
_cell.angle_beta   90.00
_cell.angle_gamma   90.00
#
_symmetry.space_group_name_H-M   'P 1'
#
loop_
_entity.id
_entity.type
_entity.pdbx_description
1 polymer ?
#
loop_
_entity_poly.entity_id
_entity_poly.type
_entity_poly.pdbx_seq_one_letter_code
_entity_poly.pdbx_strand_id
1 'polypeptide(L)'
;MQLRAQFAPAARLARPSPRQASRVPRSLVVRASSREVDAEYIEVKVDSVRVSQGSAVVYLRVLDTTGYVIPVHIGEAESNALLKEINKQRQSRPLTHDMAKNMLQAIGFRVTKIRVTDIIANTYYARIHLARPASDSSNPAEAAEVDVDARPSDAINLAVRFGAPMYVAKKIVEAAATPPLEPFGLSQLLAWQQQQRQQQQQRQQQRQQQQQQQQQLPRRQQDPAATSYQPTESNAEIVRSVRDALSSYDDPTVMFQLQKELAIKEERFEDARSFHDHIVHEMTHNRLLRMVVAMETALADGRYEEAAKLRDEYRRAVTEAALQTQSQKNADTR
;
A
#
# COMPACT_ATOMS: atom_id res chain seq x y z
N MET A 1 -10.38 -59.82 -49.48
CA MET A 1 -9.32 -58.99 -50.10
C MET A 1 -8.69 -58.14 -49.01
N GLN A 2 -7.60 -58.63 -48.40
CA GLN A 2 -6.81 -57.88 -47.40
C GLN A 2 -5.63 -57.20 -48.12
N LEU A 3 -5.56 -55.89 -48.05
CA LEU A 3 -4.44 -55.08 -48.59
C LEU A 3 -3.34 -54.96 -47.52
N ARG A 4 -2.22 -55.65 -47.74
CA ARG A 4 -0.95 -55.46 -47.02
C ARG A 4 -0.27 -54.19 -47.54
N ALA A 5 -0.12 -53.18 -46.69
CA ALA A 5 0.83 -52.08 -46.93
C ALA A 5 2.20 -52.46 -46.36
N GLN A 6 3.22 -52.39 -47.21
CA GLN A 6 4.63 -52.63 -46.88
C GLN A 6 5.21 -51.40 -46.18
N PHE A 7 5.83 -51.57 -45.01
CA PHE A 7 6.62 -50.53 -44.35
C PHE A 7 8.11 -50.71 -44.69
N ALA A 8 8.75 -49.64 -45.18
CA ALA A 8 10.19 -49.54 -45.38
C ALA A 8 10.94 -49.41 -44.03
N PRO A 9 12.21 -49.86 -43.93
CA PRO A 9 12.94 -49.82 -42.67
C PRO A 9 13.43 -48.40 -42.33
N ALA A 10 13.27 -48.02 -41.05
CA ALA A 10 13.69 -46.73 -40.52
C ALA A 10 15.23 -46.58 -40.49
N ALA A 11 15.72 -45.47 -41.04
CA ALA A 11 17.12 -45.08 -40.97
C ALA A 11 17.56 -44.80 -39.52
N ARG A 12 18.67 -45.41 -39.10
CA ARG A 12 19.31 -45.20 -37.79
C ARG A 12 19.88 -43.77 -37.74
N LEU A 13 19.23 -42.88 -36.99
CA LEU A 13 19.79 -41.58 -36.62
C LEU A 13 20.96 -41.78 -35.64
N ALA A 14 22.15 -41.33 -36.04
CA ALA A 14 23.36 -41.35 -35.23
C ALA A 14 23.23 -40.41 -34.02
N ARG A 15 23.69 -40.88 -32.84
CA ARG A 15 23.74 -40.07 -31.61
C ARG A 15 24.82 -38.98 -31.74
N PRO A 16 24.52 -37.71 -31.44
CA PRO A 16 25.55 -36.67 -31.41
C PRO A 16 26.43 -36.83 -30.16
N SER A 17 27.74 -36.65 -30.35
CA SER A 17 28.79 -36.68 -29.33
C SER A 17 28.68 -35.48 -28.37
N PRO A 18 29.03 -35.62 -27.08
CA PRO A 18 28.97 -34.50 -26.14
C PRO A 18 30.13 -33.53 -26.40
N ARG A 19 29.85 -32.40 -27.07
CA ARG A 19 30.77 -31.26 -27.17
C ARG A 19 30.51 -30.27 -26.03
N GLN A 20 31.52 -30.17 -25.16
CA GLN A 20 31.93 -29.00 -24.37
C GLN A 20 30.81 -28.23 -23.64
N ALA A 21 30.54 -28.67 -22.41
CA ALA A 21 29.91 -27.83 -21.40
C ALA A 21 30.78 -26.58 -21.16
N SER A 22 30.19 -25.41 -21.34
CA SER A 22 30.78 -24.12 -21.01
C SER A 22 31.15 -24.08 -19.52
N ARG A 23 32.38 -23.64 -19.23
CA ARG A 23 32.90 -23.44 -17.87
C ARG A 23 32.08 -22.35 -17.19
N VAL A 24 31.21 -22.74 -16.28
CA VAL A 24 30.67 -21.84 -15.26
C VAL A 24 31.83 -21.43 -14.34
N PRO A 25 32.08 -20.14 -14.09
CA PRO A 25 33.22 -19.73 -13.26
C PRO A 25 33.04 -20.20 -11.82
N ARG A 26 34.05 -20.91 -11.31
CA ARG A 26 34.21 -21.25 -9.90
C ARG A 26 34.49 -19.97 -9.11
N SER A 27 33.45 -19.41 -8.52
CA SER A 27 33.57 -18.59 -7.31
C SER A 27 32.66 -19.15 -6.23
N LEU A 28 32.88 -20.43 -5.89
CA LEU A 28 32.42 -20.99 -4.63
C LEU A 28 33.48 -20.63 -3.59
N VAL A 29 33.34 -19.46 -2.98
CA VAL A 29 34.22 -19.06 -1.88
C VAL A 29 33.74 -19.81 -0.63
N VAL A 30 34.57 -20.74 -0.17
CA VAL A 30 34.40 -21.47 1.08
C VAL A 30 35.27 -20.81 2.15
N ARG A 31 34.67 -20.68 3.35
CA ARG A 31 35.19 -20.38 4.71
C ARG A 31 35.26 -18.91 5.16
N ALA A 32 34.38 -18.62 6.13
CA ALA A 32 34.76 -17.93 7.37
C ALA A 32 33.99 -18.54 8.55
N SER A 33 34.64 -18.54 9.71
CA SER A 33 34.34 -19.20 10.98
C SER A 33 32.92 -19.00 11.51
N SER A 34 32.21 -20.10 11.79
CA SER A 34 30.83 -20.14 12.33
C SER A 34 30.67 -19.66 13.78
N ARG A 35 31.60 -18.85 14.32
CA ARG A 35 31.51 -18.33 15.70
C ARG A 35 31.78 -16.83 15.84
N GLU A 36 32.58 -16.23 14.96
CA GLU A 36 32.83 -14.77 15.00
C GLU A 36 31.82 -13.96 14.19
N VAL A 37 31.25 -14.56 13.13
CA VAL A 37 30.30 -13.87 12.24
C VAL A 37 28.94 -13.64 12.90
N ASP A 38 28.58 -14.38 13.95
CA ASP A 38 27.26 -14.24 14.59
C ASP A 38 27.15 -13.01 15.52
N ALA A 39 28.27 -12.38 15.92
CA ALA A 39 28.25 -11.19 16.78
C ALA A 39 27.84 -9.90 16.05
N GLU A 40 27.87 -9.88 14.71
CA GLU A 40 27.49 -8.73 13.89
C GLU A 40 26.00 -8.76 13.49
N TYR A 41 25.25 -9.81 13.83
CA TYR A 41 23.88 -9.98 13.38
C TYR A 41 22.91 -10.05 14.56
N ILE A 42 21.79 -9.36 14.42
CA ILE A 42 20.72 -9.33 15.41
C ILE A 42 19.52 -10.10 14.87
N GLU A 43 18.93 -10.95 15.70
CA GLU A 43 17.72 -11.69 15.33
C GLU A 43 16.51 -10.75 15.23
N VAL A 44 15.72 -10.94 14.17
CA VAL A 44 14.52 -10.16 13.89
C VAL A 44 13.31 -11.06 13.64
N LYS A 45 12.12 -10.52 13.87
CA LYS A 45 10.85 -11.16 13.50
C LYS A 45 9.96 -10.21 12.70
N VAL A 46 9.16 -10.76 11.79
CA VAL A 46 8.13 -9.99 11.12
C VAL A 46 7.10 -9.55 12.15
N ASP A 47 6.91 -8.24 12.28
CA ASP A 47 5.96 -7.63 13.20
C ASP A 47 4.63 -7.33 12.51
N SER A 48 4.70 -6.55 11.44
CA SER A 48 3.54 -6.12 10.69
C SER A 48 3.90 -5.91 9.22
N VAL A 49 2.91 -6.09 8.36
CA VAL A 49 3.01 -5.87 6.92
C VAL A 49 1.95 -4.84 6.55
N ARG A 50 2.37 -3.71 5.99
CA ARG A 50 1.48 -2.64 5.53
C ARG A 50 1.51 -2.58 4.01
N VAL A 51 0.35 -2.66 3.40
CA VAL A 51 0.17 -2.52 1.95
C VAL A 51 -0.67 -1.28 1.70
N SER A 52 -0.14 -0.36 0.92
CA SER A 52 -0.83 0.82 0.40
C SER A 52 -0.78 0.77 -1.12
N GLN A 53 -1.65 1.51 -1.83
CA GLN A 53 -1.75 1.45 -3.29
C GLN A 53 -0.38 1.64 -3.96
N GLY A 54 0.16 0.56 -4.54
CA GLY A 54 1.46 0.53 -5.23
C GLY A 54 2.72 0.42 -4.35
N SER A 55 2.60 0.31 -3.02
CA SER A 55 3.77 0.19 -2.13
C SER A 55 3.48 -0.70 -0.93
N ALA A 56 4.40 -1.62 -0.61
CA ALA A 56 4.33 -2.43 0.58
C ALA A 56 5.56 -2.29 1.46
N VAL A 57 5.36 -2.30 2.77
CA VAL A 57 6.41 -2.20 3.78
C VAL A 57 6.23 -3.32 4.80
N VAL A 58 7.30 -4.09 5.01
CA VAL A 58 7.39 -5.09 6.07
C VAL A 58 8.20 -4.48 7.21
N TYR A 59 7.65 -4.53 8.41
CA TYR A 59 8.34 -4.10 9.62
C TYR A 59 8.95 -5.30 10.32
N LEU A 60 10.28 -5.29 10.45
CA LEU A 60 11.03 -6.32 11.14
C LEU A 60 11.37 -5.83 12.55
N ARG A 61 10.78 -6.44 13.57
CA ARG A 61 11.06 -6.16 14.98
C ARG A 61 12.38 -6.81 15.40
N VAL A 62 13.25 -6.01 15.99
CA VAL A 62 14.53 -6.44 16.55
C VAL A 62 14.29 -7.07 17.91
N LEU A 63 14.80 -8.29 18.15
CA LEU A 63 14.55 -9.01 19.41
C LEU A 63 15.44 -8.57 20.57
N ASP A 64 16.59 -7.97 20.28
CA ASP A 64 17.59 -7.57 21.28
C ASP A 64 17.39 -6.15 21.84
N THR A 65 16.43 -5.37 21.31
CA THR A 65 16.21 -3.96 21.67
C THR A 65 14.77 -3.70 22.11
N THR A 66 14.51 -2.54 22.70
CA THR A 66 13.21 -2.04 23.23
C THR A 66 12.13 -1.79 22.16
N GLY A 67 11.92 -2.76 21.27
CA GLY A 67 10.83 -2.78 20.29
C GLY A 67 11.13 -2.07 18.98
N TYR A 68 12.39 -1.67 18.72
CA TYR A 68 12.76 -1.06 17.44
C TYR A 68 12.37 -1.95 16.26
N VAL A 69 11.90 -1.30 15.19
CA VAL A 69 11.47 -1.94 13.95
C VAL A 69 12.29 -1.42 12.79
N ILE A 70 12.53 -2.28 11.80
CA ILE A 70 13.25 -1.94 10.57
C ILE A 70 12.24 -2.00 9.43
N PRO A 71 11.93 -0.87 8.77
CA PRO A 71 11.06 -0.85 7.61
C PRO A 71 11.81 -1.36 6.38
N VAL A 72 11.31 -2.44 5.78
CA VAL A 72 11.82 -3.01 4.53
C VAL A 72 10.76 -2.83 3.46
N HIS A 73 11.04 -1.98 2.47
CA HIS A 73 10.17 -1.77 1.33
C HIS A 73 10.24 -2.99 0.40
N ILE A 74 9.07 -3.54 0.07
CA ILE A 74 8.92 -4.68 -0.83
C ILE A 74 7.80 -4.42 -1.84
N GLY A 75 7.76 -5.20 -2.92
CA GLY A 75 6.67 -5.13 -3.88
C GLY A 75 5.35 -5.64 -3.30
N GLU A 76 4.25 -5.16 -3.87
CA GLU A 76 2.89 -5.53 -3.47
C GLU A 76 2.64 -7.04 -3.63
N ALA A 77 3.12 -7.64 -4.72
CA ALA A 77 2.98 -9.06 -4.99
C ALA A 77 3.68 -9.92 -3.93
N GLU A 78 4.92 -9.59 -3.57
CA GLU A 78 5.68 -10.30 -2.53
C GLU A 78 5.08 -10.12 -1.14
N SER A 79 4.53 -8.93 -0.86
CA SER A 79 3.83 -8.64 0.39
C SER A 79 2.55 -9.43 0.54
N ASN A 80 1.74 -9.51 -0.53
CA ASN A 80 0.52 -10.29 -0.55
C ASN A 80 0.81 -11.79 -0.37
N ALA A 81 1.89 -12.30 -0.98
CA ALA A 81 2.34 -13.68 -0.78
C ALA A 81 2.78 -13.97 0.66
N LEU A 82 3.41 -13.00 1.32
CA LEU A 82 3.81 -13.08 2.72
C LEU A 82 2.59 -13.05 3.65
N LEU A 83 1.67 -12.13 3.42
CA LEU A 83 0.46 -11.95 4.24
C LEU A 83 -0.43 -13.20 4.20
N LYS A 84 -0.56 -13.84 3.03
CA LYS A 84 -1.28 -15.12 2.89
C LYS A 84 -0.68 -16.22 3.76
N GLU A 85 0.65 -16.31 3.82
CA GLU A 85 1.35 -17.30 4.66
C GLU A 85 1.19 -16.99 6.15
N ILE A 86 1.37 -15.72 6.57
CA ILE A 86 1.19 -15.28 7.96
C ILE A 86 -0.23 -15.60 8.45
N ASN A 87 -1.24 -15.34 7.61
CA ASN A 87 -2.63 -15.64 7.88
C ASN A 87 -2.99 -17.13 7.70
N LYS A 88 -2.02 -17.98 7.35
CA LYS A 88 -2.19 -19.42 7.10
C LYS A 88 -3.30 -19.74 6.10
N GLN A 89 -3.50 -18.87 5.11
CA GLN A 89 -4.53 -19.02 4.08
C GLN A 89 -4.09 -20.03 3.02
N ARG A 90 -4.58 -21.27 3.13
CA ARG A 90 -4.30 -22.31 2.15
C ARG A 90 -4.84 -21.95 0.78
N GLN A 91 -3.96 -21.95 -0.22
CA GLN A 91 -4.33 -21.76 -1.63
C GLN A 91 -4.55 -23.13 -2.29
N SER A 92 -5.44 -23.20 -3.28
CA SER A 92 -5.72 -24.44 -4.04
C SER A 92 -4.54 -24.89 -4.90
N ARG A 93 -3.66 -23.96 -5.26
CA ARG A 93 -2.42 -24.17 -6.03
C ARG A 93 -1.26 -23.47 -5.31
N PRO A 94 -0.04 -24.05 -5.36
CA PRO A 94 1.13 -23.42 -4.74
C PRO A 94 1.46 -22.09 -5.43
N LEU A 95 1.74 -21.06 -4.62
CA LEU A 95 2.30 -19.79 -5.09
C LEU A 95 3.80 -19.94 -5.38
N THR A 96 4.44 -18.90 -5.93
CA THR A 96 5.86 -18.93 -6.30
C THR A 96 6.78 -19.33 -5.14
N HIS A 97 6.57 -18.75 -3.95
CA HIS A 97 7.37 -19.08 -2.76
C HIS A 97 7.06 -20.48 -2.20
N ASP A 98 5.84 -20.99 -2.40
CA ASP A 98 5.49 -22.37 -2.05
C ASP A 98 6.14 -23.36 -3.01
N MET A 99 6.15 -23.05 -4.31
CA MET A 99 6.86 -23.81 -5.32
C MET A 99 8.36 -23.86 -5.02
N ALA A 100 8.98 -22.72 -4.67
CA ALA A 100 10.39 -22.67 -4.28
C ALA A 100 10.68 -23.54 -3.04
N LYS A 101 9.81 -23.51 -2.02
CA LYS A 101 9.90 -24.41 -0.85
C LYS A 101 9.83 -25.88 -1.27
N ASN A 102 8.86 -26.24 -2.10
CA ASN A 102 8.70 -27.62 -2.57
C ASN A 102 9.91 -28.08 -3.40
N MET A 103 10.46 -27.21 -4.23
CA MET A 103 11.67 -27.49 -5.01
C MET A 103 12.87 -27.76 -4.09
N LEU A 104 13.11 -26.90 -3.09
CA LEU A 104 14.19 -27.08 -2.11
C LEU A 104 14.03 -28.40 -1.33
N GLN A 105 12.81 -28.71 -0.90
CA GLN A 105 12.52 -29.97 -0.21
C GLN A 105 12.75 -31.19 -1.11
N ALA A 106 12.37 -31.11 -2.40
CA ALA A 106 12.56 -32.20 -3.35
C ALA A 106 14.04 -32.51 -3.63
N ILE A 107 14.92 -31.49 -3.57
CA ILE A 107 16.37 -31.67 -3.70
C ILE A 107 17.09 -31.95 -2.38
N GLY A 108 16.34 -32.09 -1.28
CA GLY A 108 16.86 -32.42 0.06
C GLY A 108 17.47 -31.25 0.83
N PHE A 109 17.26 -30.00 0.40
CA PHE A 109 17.75 -28.81 1.11
C PHE A 109 16.66 -28.16 1.96
N ARG A 110 17.06 -27.52 3.05
CA ARG A 110 16.19 -26.68 3.88
C ARG A 110 16.83 -25.34 4.13
N VAL A 111 16.01 -24.30 4.23
CA VAL A 111 16.46 -22.98 4.68
C VAL A 111 16.76 -23.07 6.17
N THR A 112 18.01 -22.80 6.53
CA THR A 112 18.50 -22.81 7.93
C THR A 112 18.32 -21.46 8.59
N LYS A 113 18.60 -20.38 7.85
CA LYS A 113 18.46 -18.99 8.28
C LYS A 113 18.51 -18.07 7.08
N ILE A 114 18.09 -16.81 7.28
CA ILE A 114 18.36 -15.74 6.35
C ILE A 114 19.15 -14.63 7.03
N ARG A 115 19.95 -13.91 6.27
CA ARG A 115 20.70 -12.74 6.74
C ARG A 115 20.46 -11.56 5.81
N VAL A 116 19.98 -10.43 6.33
CA VAL A 116 20.03 -9.14 5.62
C VAL A 116 21.40 -8.55 5.90
N THR A 117 22.27 -8.51 4.88
CA THR A 117 23.70 -8.26 5.05
C THR A 117 24.06 -6.79 4.88
N ASP A 118 23.48 -6.13 3.88
CA ASP A 118 23.88 -4.77 3.49
C ASP A 118 22.69 -3.91 3.03
N ILE A 119 22.90 -2.60 3.07
CA ILE A 119 22.04 -1.60 2.44
C ILE A 119 22.92 -0.68 1.59
N ILE A 120 22.65 -0.60 0.29
CA ILE A 120 23.39 0.25 -0.66
C ILE A 120 22.36 1.05 -1.46
N ALA A 121 22.48 2.38 -1.46
CA ALA A 121 21.55 3.27 -2.17
C ALA A 121 20.07 2.94 -1.87
N ASN A 122 19.74 2.75 -0.58
CA ASN A 122 18.39 2.40 -0.12
C ASN A 122 17.85 1.03 -0.59
N THR A 123 18.72 0.18 -1.14
CA THR A 123 18.41 -1.20 -1.55
C THR A 123 19.05 -2.18 -0.57
N TYR A 124 18.22 -3.01 0.06
CA TYR A 124 18.67 -4.03 0.99
C TYR A 124 19.09 -5.30 0.25
N TYR A 125 20.18 -5.91 0.72
CA TYR A 125 20.70 -7.19 0.23
C TYR A 125 20.50 -8.27 1.29
N ALA A 126 20.13 -9.47 0.85
CA ALA A 126 19.92 -10.60 1.74
C ALA A 126 20.56 -11.88 1.18
N ARG A 127 20.92 -12.79 2.07
CA ARG A 127 21.42 -14.13 1.74
C ARG A 127 20.57 -15.17 2.43
N ILE A 128 20.20 -16.20 1.67
CA ILE A 128 19.44 -17.35 2.16
C ILE A 128 20.44 -18.48 2.38
N HIS A 129 20.55 -18.95 3.63
CA HIS A 129 21.40 -20.07 3.97
C HIS A 129 20.61 -21.37 3.89
N LEU A 130 21.19 -22.36 3.20
CA LEU A 130 20.61 -23.66 2.92
C LEU A 130 21.55 -24.75 3.44
N ALA A 131 20.98 -25.79 4.04
CA ALA A 131 21.73 -26.99 4.40
C ALA A 131 20.89 -28.24 4.16
N ARG A 132 21.58 -29.36 3.96
CA ARG A 132 20.95 -30.68 3.98
C ARG A 132 20.70 -31.13 5.43
N PRO A 133 19.56 -31.76 5.74
CA PRO A 133 19.32 -32.37 7.05
C PRO A 133 20.38 -33.42 7.38
N ALA A 134 20.82 -33.45 8.65
CA ALA A 134 21.90 -34.32 9.11
C ALA A 134 21.64 -35.84 8.91
N SER A 135 20.38 -36.26 8.74
CA SER A 135 20.00 -37.66 8.54
C SER A 135 20.33 -38.21 7.16
N ASP A 136 20.59 -37.34 6.17
CA ASP A 136 20.76 -37.71 4.76
C ASP A 136 22.23 -37.64 4.29
N SER A 137 23.14 -37.27 5.19
CA SER A 137 24.54 -37.02 4.87
C SER A 137 25.41 -38.12 5.43
N SER A 138 25.79 -39.08 4.58
CA SER A 138 26.78 -40.12 4.89
C SER A 138 28.21 -39.59 4.94
N ASN A 139 28.43 -38.29 4.69
CA ASN A 139 29.73 -37.65 4.69
C ASN A 139 29.66 -36.27 5.38
N PRO A 140 30.36 -36.05 6.51
CA PRO A 140 30.35 -34.79 7.25
C PRO A 140 30.72 -33.54 6.41
N ALA A 141 31.41 -33.73 5.28
CA ALA A 141 31.75 -32.65 4.35
C ALA A 141 30.56 -32.14 3.50
N GLU A 142 29.47 -32.92 3.35
CA GLU A 142 28.25 -32.52 2.63
C GLU A 142 27.25 -31.74 3.51
N ALA A 143 27.48 -31.67 4.82
CA ALA A 143 26.69 -30.85 5.75
C ALA A 143 27.07 -29.36 5.69
N ALA A 144 27.89 -28.94 4.73
CA ALA A 144 28.30 -27.56 4.55
C ALA A 144 27.08 -26.68 4.21
N GLU A 145 26.85 -25.65 5.03
CA GLU A 145 25.88 -24.60 4.75
C GLU A 145 26.32 -23.84 3.50
N VAL A 146 25.42 -23.77 2.51
CA VAL A 146 25.61 -22.95 1.31
C VAL A 146 24.68 -21.75 1.39
N ASP A 147 25.09 -20.62 0.85
CA ASP A 147 24.28 -19.42 0.81
C ASP A 147 24.00 -18.98 -0.63
N VAL A 148 22.85 -18.34 -0.82
CA VAL A 148 22.39 -17.82 -2.12
C VAL A 148 21.99 -16.37 -1.94
N ASP A 149 22.41 -15.52 -2.89
CA ASP A 149 22.00 -14.13 -2.96
C ASP A 149 20.50 -14.01 -3.24
N ALA A 150 19.83 -13.12 -2.53
CA ALA A 150 18.38 -12.95 -2.63
C ALA A 150 17.95 -11.52 -2.29
N ARG A 151 16.81 -11.12 -2.85
CA ARG A 151 16.11 -9.93 -2.37
C ARG A 151 15.55 -10.22 -0.96
N PRO A 152 15.52 -9.22 -0.06
CA PRO A 152 14.94 -9.38 1.27
C PRO A 152 13.50 -9.90 1.25
N SER A 153 12.69 -9.46 0.29
CA SER A 153 11.29 -9.91 0.12
C SER A 153 11.19 -11.42 -0.07
N ASP A 154 12.06 -12.00 -0.89
CA ASP A 154 12.09 -13.43 -1.21
C ASP A 154 12.68 -14.23 -0.04
N ALA A 155 13.75 -13.72 0.58
CA ALA A 155 14.36 -14.30 1.76
C ALA A 155 13.36 -14.39 2.94
N ILE A 156 12.65 -13.29 3.24
CA ILE A 156 11.64 -13.25 4.30
C ILE A 156 10.49 -14.22 4.00
N ASN A 157 9.99 -14.25 2.76
CA ASN A 157 8.92 -15.17 2.37
C ASN A 157 9.30 -16.64 2.54
N LEU A 158 10.54 -17.01 2.21
CA LEU A 158 11.04 -18.37 2.41
C LEU A 158 11.30 -18.66 3.88
N ALA A 159 11.86 -17.73 4.64
CA ALA A 159 12.11 -17.90 6.07
C ALA A 159 10.82 -18.19 6.84
N VAL A 160 9.75 -17.43 6.59
CA VAL A 160 8.44 -17.64 7.23
C VAL A 160 7.87 -19.02 6.89
N ARG A 161 7.97 -19.46 5.63
CA ARG A 161 7.46 -20.78 5.18
C ARG A 161 8.24 -21.97 5.72
N PHE A 162 9.55 -21.81 5.93
CA PHE A 162 10.40 -22.84 6.53
C PHE A 162 10.44 -22.77 8.06
N GLY A 163 9.92 -21.68 8.66
CA GLY A 163 10.07 -21.39 10.08
C GLY A 163 11.53 -21.13 10.47
N ALA A 164 12.33 -20.61 9.54
CA ALA A 164 13.75 -20.35 9.75
C ALA A 164 13.95 -18.99 10.46
N PRO A 165 14.95 -18.88 11.37
CA PRO A 165 15.31 -17.61 12.00
C PRO A 165 15.81 -16.60 10.97
N MET A 166 15.54 -15.32 11.25
CA MET A 166 15.92 -14.19 10.41
C MET A 166 16.88 -13.30 11.17
N TYR A 167 17.93 -12.85 10.49
CA TYR A 167 18.96 -12.01 11.09
C TYR A 167 19.22 -10.78 10.23
N VAL A 168 19.56 -9.67 10.87
CA VAL A 168 19.91 -8.40 10.22
C VAL A 168 21.25 -7.92 10.75
N ALA A 169 22.13 -7.46 9.86
CA ALA A 169 23.42 -6.92 10.26
C ALA A 169 23.26 -5.69 11.16
N LYS A 170 24.05 -5.61 12.23
CA LYS A 170 23.98 -4.55 13.25
C LYS A 170 24.08 -3.15 12.65
N LYS A 171 24.94 -2.97 11.64
CA LYS A 171 25.06 -1.70 10.88
C LYS A 171 23.75 -1.22 10.25
N ILE A 172 22.89 -2.16 9.83
CA ILE A 172 21.58 -1.84 9.26
C ILE A 172 20.62 -1.45 10.39
N VAL A 173 20.68 -2.14 11.52
CA VAL A 173 19.90 -1.78 12.71
C VAL A 173 20.24 -0.36 13.15
N GLU A 174 21.53 -0.02 13.27
CA GLU A 174 21.98 1.32 13.67
C GLU A 174 21.57 2.40 12.65
N ALA A 175 21.55 2.08 11.35
CA ALA A 175 21.22 3.05 10.29
C ALA A 175 19.72 3.23 10.04
N ALA A 176 18.91 2.18 10.20
CA ALA A 176 17.53 2.14 9.72
C ALA A 176 16.49 1.73 10.77
N ALA A 177 16.91 1.37 11.99
CA ALA A 177 15.95 1.07 13.06
C ALA A 177 15.18 2.33 13.46
N THR A 178 13.86 2.23 13.39
CA THR A 178 12.95 3.24 13.91
C THR A 178 12.34 2.74 15.22
N PRO A 179 11.94 3.63 16.14
CA PRO A 179 11.22 3.22 17.34
C PRO A 179 9.99 2.38 16.94
N PRO A 180 9.53 1.46 17.81
CA PRO A 180 8.37 0.64 17.54
C PRO A 180 7.25 1.50 16.97
N LEU A 181 6.66 1.06 15.87
CA LEU A 181 5.38 1.61 15.45
C LEU A 181 4.42 1.36 16.59
N GLU A 182 4.17 2.37 17.41
CA GLU A 182 3.19 2.33 18.47
C GLU A 182 1.90 1.73 17.89
N PRO A 183 1.46 0.55 18.35
CA PRO A 183 0.18 0.00 17.93
C PRO A 183 -0.89 0.85 18.60
N PHE A 184 -1.28 1.99 18.01
CA PHE A 184 -2.18 3.01 18.58
C PHE A 184 -2.22 2.92 20.12
N GLY A 185 -1.08 3.21 20.77
CA GLY A 185 -0.80 2.73 22.13
C GLY A 185 -1.92 3.10 23.11
N LEU A 186 -2.19 2.25 24.10
CA LEU A 186 -3.21 2.50 25.14
C LEU A 186 -3.08 3.90 25.77
N SER A 187 -1.87 4.43 25.88
CA SER A 187 -1.58 5.81 26.29
C SER A 187 -2.11 6.85 25.29
N GLN A 188 -1.92 6.64 23.99
CA GLN A 188 -2.48 7.49 22.92
C GLN A 188 -4.01 7.31 22.78
N LEU A 189 -4.55 6.11 23.00
CA LEU A 189 -5.98 5.84 23.02
C LEU A 189 -6.65 6.51 24.24
N LEU A 190 -6.03 6.45 25.42
CA LEU A 190 -6.49 7.14 26.63
C LEU A 190 -6.35 8.67 26.49
N ALA A 191 -5.27 9.15 25.88
CA ALA A 191 -5.09 10.57 25.56
C ALA A 191 -6.17 11.04 24.57
N TRP A 192 -6.45 10.26 23.53
CA TRP A 192 -7.54 10.51 22.59
C TRP A 192 -8.91 10.48 23.29
N GLN A 193 -9.15 9.52 24.19
CA GLN A 193 -10.41 9.40 24.94
C GLN A 193 -10.57 10.53 25.98
N GLN A 194 -9.47 11.02 26.58
CA GLN A 194 -9.48 12.21 27.42
C GLN A 194 -9.70 13.47 26.60
N GLN A 195 -9.05 13.61 25.44
CA GLN A 195 -9.21 14.75 24.55
C GLN A 195 -10.64 14.82 23.98
N GLN A 196 -11.26 13.69 23.65
CA GLN A 196 -12.66 13.58 23.28
C GLN A 196 -13.58 14.02 24.43
N ARG A 197 -13.32 13.57 25.66
CA ARG A 197 -14.08 14.01 26.85
C ARG A 197 -13.93 15.51 27.11
N GLN A 198 -12.73 16.05 26.97
CA GLN A 198 -12.47 17.49 27.10
C GLN A 198 -13.16 18.29 25.99
N GLN A 199 -13.12 17.83 24.74
CA GLN A 199 -13.86 18.47 23.65
C GLN A 199 -15.37 18.40 23.86
N GLN A 200 -15.91 17.28 24.36
CA GLN A 200 -17.33 17.18 24.70
C GLN A 200 -17.71 18.13 25.83
N GLN A 201 -16.88 18.23 26.88
CA GLN A 201 -17.09 19.18 27.98
C GLN A 201 -17.00 20.63 27.50
N GLN A 202 -16.03 20.97 26.66
CA GLN A 202 -15.91 22.31 26.06
C GLN A 202 -17.10 22.64 25.16
N ARG A 203 -17.56 21.68 24.34
CA ARG A 203 -18.77 21.85 23.51
C ARG A 203 -20.03 22.01 24.37
N GLN A 204 -20.13 21.30 25.50
CA GLN A 204 -21.25 21.46 26.43
C GLN A 204 -21.20 22.83 27.13
N GLN A 205 -20.03 23.28 27.58
CA GLN A 205 -19.86 24.61 28.19
C GLN A 205 -20.11 25.73 27.19
N GLN A 206 -19.63 25.62 25.94
CA GLN A 206 -19.92 26.59 24.88
C GLN A 206 -21.42 26.62 24.55
N ARG A 207 -22.11 25.47 24.50
CA ARG A 207 -23.56 25.41 24.32
C ARG A 207 -24.31 26.07 25.48
N GLN A 208 -23.89 25.84 26.72
CA GLN A 208 -24.49 26.48 27.89
C GLN A 208 -24.24 28.00 27.90
N GLN A 209 -23.03 28.45 27.56
CA GLN A 209 -22.72 29.87 27.43
C GLN A 209 -23.52 30.52 26.30
N GLN A 210 -23.62 29.90 25.12
CA GLN A 210 -24.46 30.39 24.02
C GLN A 210 -25.94 30.46 24.41
N GLN A 211 -26.46 29.48 25.15
CA GLN A 211 -27.84 29.52 25.66
C GLN A 211 -28.05 30.65 26.69
N GLN A 212 -27.11 30.86 27.60
CA GLN A 212 -27.18 31.97 28.56
C GLN A 212 -27.04 33.33 27.87
N GLN A 213 -26.17 33.46 26.87
CA GLN A 213 -26.03 34.68 26.09
C GLN A 213 -27.28 34.97 25.25
N GLN A 214 -27.92 33.94 24.68
CA GLN A 214 -29.22 34.07 23.99
C GLN A 214 -30.37 34.47 24.91
N GLN A 215 -30.34 34.07 26.19
CA GLN A 215 -31.36 34.47 27.18
C GLN A 215 -31.15 35.88 27.73
N GLN A 216 -29.94 36.43 27.66
CA GLN A 216 -29.60 37.78 28.16
C GLN A 216 -29.64 38.88 27.10
N LEU A 217 -29.87 38.55 25.83
CA LEU A 217 -30.07 39.55 24.78
C LEU A 217 -31.43 40.26 25.00
N PRO A 218 -31.47 41.60 25.12
CA PRO A 218 -32.73 42.31 25.23
C PRO A 218 -33.54 42.09 23.96
N ARG A 219 -34.86 41.81 24.11
CA ARG A 219 -35.80 41.74 22.99
C ARG A 219 -35.84 43.10 22.29
N ARG A 220 -34.93 43.31 21.33
CA ARG A 220 -34.97 44.45 20.43
C ARG A 220 -36.12 44.23 19.46
N GLN A 221 -37.02 45.21 19.47
CA GLN A 221 -38.07 45.39 18.49
C GLN A 221 -37.49 45.27 17.09
N GLN A 222 -38.25 44.55 16.27
CA GLN A 222 -37.95 44.24 14.88
C GLN A 222 -37.90 45.53 14.07
N ASP A 223 -36.80 45.72 13.34
CA ASP A 223 -36.79 46.48 12.08
C ASP A 223 -36.13 45.62 10.99
N PRO A 224 -36.58 45.71 9.73
CA PRO A 224 -36.47 44.63 8.75
C PRO A 224 -35.41 44.96 7.69
N ALA A 225 -34.16 44.55 7.88
CA ALA A 225 -33.13 44.69 6.84
C ALA A 225 -31.88 43.84 7.09
N ALA A 226 -32.03 42.53 7.25
CA ALA A 226 -30.96 41.57 7.02
C ALA A 226 -31.61 40.21 6.79
N THR A 227 -31.53 39.70 5.56
CA THR A 227 -32.08 38.40 5.16
C THR A 227 -31.40 37.29 5.96
N SER A 228 -31.96 36.98 7.13
CA SER A 228 -31.62 35.81 7.92
C SER A 228 -32.10 34.59 7.15
N TYR A 229 -31.16 33.75 6.71
CA TYR A 229 -31.51 32.46 6.12
C TYR A 229 -31.93 31.53 7.27
N GLN A 230 -33.24 31.50 7.54
CA GLN A 230 -33.85 30.50 8.41
C GLN A 230 -33.78 29.15 7.67
N PRO A 231 -33.17 28.09 8.22
CA PRO A 231 -33.17 26.79 7.56
C PRO A 231 -34.61 26.27 7.55
N THR A 232 -35.23 26.25 6.38
CA THR A 232 -36.57 25.65 6.18
C THR A 232 -36.52 24.13 6.05
N GLU A 233 -35.32 23.54 6.01
CA GLU A 233 -35.07 22.14 5.72
C GLU A 233 -34.45 21.42 6.93
N SER A 234 -34.91 20.22 7.22
CA SER A 234 -34.29 19.30 8.19
C SER A 234 -32.89 18.89 7.73
N ASN A 235 -31.98 18.59 8.66
CA ASN A 235 -30.62 18.11 8.33
C ASN A 235 -30.64 16.90 7.37
N ALA A 236 -31.65 16.03 7.48
CA ALA A 236 -31.82 14.89 6.59
C ALA A 236 -32.22 15.29 5.15
N GLU A 237 -33.00 16.38 5.01
CA GLU A 237 -33.42 16.93 3.73
C GLU A 237 -32.27 17.66 3.04
N ILE A 238 -31.43 18.35 3.82
CA ILE A 238 -30.19 18.97 3.32
C ILE A 238 -29.25 17.91 2.75
N VAL A 239 -28.98 16.82 3.48
CA VAL A 239 -28.12 15.73 2.99
C VAL A 239 -28.66 15.14 1.70
N ARG A 240 -29.98 14.89 1.62
CA ARG A 240 -30.63 14.38 0.41
C ARG A 240 -30.48 15.36 -0.76
N SER A 241 -30.81 16.63 -0.53
CA SER A 241 -30.76 17.65 -1.58
C SER A 241 -29.33 17.96 -2.06
N VAL A 242 -28.32 17.89 -1.18
CA VAL A 242 -26.92 18.07 -1.58
C VAL A 242 -26.46 16.85 -2.37
N ARG A 243 -26.80 15.63 -1.94
CA ARG A 243 -26.47 14.39 -2.68
C ARG A 243 -27.13 14.37 -4.06
N ASP A 244 -28.37 14.83 -4.18
CA ASP A 244 -29.06 14.96 -5.47
C ASP A 244 -28.35 15.97 -6.39
N ALA A 245 -27.86 17.10 -5.85
CA ALA A 245 -27.08 18.07 -6.61
C ALA A 245 -25.72 17.53 -7.07
N LEU A 246 -25.03 16.77 -6.21
CA LEU A 246 -23.76 16.11 -6.53
C LEU A 246 -23.93 15.08 -7.66
N SER A 247 -25.05 14.34 -7.67
CA SER A 247 -25.33 13.32 -8.70
C SER A 247 -25.50 13.89 -10.12
N SER A 248 -25.76 15.19 -10.23
CA SER A 248 -25.91 15.89 -11.51
C SER A 248 -24.61 16.45 -12.07
N TYR A 249 -23.52 16.42 -11.28
CA TYR A 249 -22.22 16.93 -11.70
C TYR A 249 -21.42 15.83 -12.39
N ASP A 250 -20.97 16.09 -13.62
CA ASP A 250 -20.01 15.24 -14.31
C ASP A 250 -18.60 15.76 -14.05
N ASP A 251 -17.77 14.97 -13.38
CA ASP A 251 -16.43 15.39 -12.96
C ASP A 251 -15.44 15.26 -14.12
N PRO A 252 -14.88 16.39 -14.63
CA PRO A 252 -13.96 16.38 -15.76
C PRO A 252 -12.63 15.69 -15.45
N THR A 253 -12.30 15.48 -14.17
CA THR A 253 -11.03 14.85 -13.75
C THR A 253 -11.06 13.33 -13.80
N VAL A 254 -12.24 12.69 -13.83
CA VAL A 254 -12.38 11.22 -13.79
C VAL A 254 -11.68 10.56 -14.97
N MET A 255 -11.83 11.10 -16.17
CA MET A 255 -11.18 10.56 -17.37
C MET A 255 -9.65 10.66 -17.29
N PHE A 256 -9.13 11.79 -16.79
CA PHE A 256 -7.69 11.96 -16.59
C PHE A 256 -7.15 11.07 -15.47
N GLN A 257 -7.94 10.80 -14.42
CA GLN A 257 -7.57 9.85 -13.37
C GLN A 257 -7.43 8.43 -13.93
N LEU A 258 -8.39 7.98 -14.75
CA LEU A 258 -8.32 6.67 -15.42
C LEU A 258 -7.16 6.58 -16.41
N GLN A 259 -6.92 7.63 -17.20
CA GLN A 259 -5.78 7.69 -18.13
C GLN A 259 -4.43 7.69 -17.40
N LYS A 260 -4.33 8.42 -16.28
CA LYS A 260 -3.15 8.39 -15.40
C LYS A 260 -2.90 6.98 -14.86
N GLU A 261 -3.93 6.30 -14.37
CA GLU A 261 -3.79 4.92 -13.88
C GLU A 261 -3.37 3.94 -14.96
N LEU A 262 -3.91 4.09 -16.18
CA LEU A 262 -3.50 3.29 -17.33
C LEU A 262 -2.04 3.56 -17.72
N ALA A 263 -1.63 4.84 -17.77
CA ALA A 263 -0.25 5.23 -18.08
C ALA A 263 0.75 4.70 -17.04
N ILE A 264 0.39 4.68 -15.75
CA ILE A 264 1.20 4.06 -14.70
C ILE A 264 1.33 2.55 -14.92
N LYS A 265 0.24 1.87 -15.28
CA LYS A 265 0.25 0.42 -15.59
C LYS A 265 1.07 0.07 -16.82
N GLU A 266 1.13 0.97 -17.80
CA GLU A 266 1.94 0.84 -19.03
C GLU A 266 3.38 1.35 -18.87
N GLU A 267 3.80 1.75 -17.67
CA GLU A 267 5.13 2.33 -17.39
C GLU A 267 5.44 3.63 -18.16
N ARG A 268 4.40 4.34 -18.61
CA ARG A 268 4.49 5.63 -19.31
C ARG A 268 4.43 6.79 -18.32
N PHE A 269 5.50 6.96 -17.55
CA PHE A 269 5.53 7.92 -16.43
C PHE A 269 5.46 9.39 -16.83
N GLU A 270 5.96 9.77 -18.02
CA GLU A 270 5.86 11.14 -18.53
C GLU A 270 4.39 11.51 -18.83
N ASP A 271 3.65 10.59 -19.44
CA ASP A 271 2.21 10.76 -19.70
C ASP A 271 1.41 10.79 -18.39
N ALA A 272 1.73 9.92 -17.43
CA ALA A 272 1.10 9.92 -16.11
C ALA A 272 1.30 11.26 -15.37
N ARG A 273 2.50 11.87 -15.50
CA ARG A 273 2.77 13.20 -14.95
C ARG A 273 1.96 14.27 -15.67
N SER A 274 1.90 14.24 -17.00
CA SER A 274 1.08 15.17 -17.78
C SER A 274 -0.40 15.12 -17.39
N PHE A 275 -0.96 13.92 -17.23
CA PHE A 275 -2.35 13.75 -16.76
C PHE A 275 -2.54 14.23 -15.31
N HIS A 276 -1.55 14.01 -14.44
CA HIS A 276 -1.59 14.54 -13.07
C HIS A 276 -1.60 16.08 -13.05
N ASP A 277 -0.73 16.72 -13.84
CA ASP A 277 -0.66 18.18 -13.92
C ASP A 277 -1.97 18.77 -14.45
N HIS A 278 -2.63 18.11 -15.41
CA HIS A 278 -3.97 18.47 -15.87
C HIS A 278 -5.03 18.36 -14.78
N ILE A 279 -5.03 17.28 -13.99
CA ILE A 279 -5.95 17.12 -12.85
C ILE A 279 -5.76 18.27 -11.85
N VAL A 280 -4.51 18.58 -11.49
CA VAL A 280 -4.20 19.68 -10.56
C VAL A 280 -4.65 21.03 -11.14
N HIS A 281 -4.46 21.24 -12.44
CA HIS A 281 -4.94 22.43 -13.12
C HIS A 281 -6.47 22.55 -13.05
N GLU A 282 -7.22 21.50 -13.36
CA GLU A 282 -8.68 21.47 -13.25
C GLU A 282 -9.16 21.70 -11.80
N MET A 283 -8.53 21.05 -10.81
CA MET A 283 -8.87 21.26 -9.39
C MET A 283 -8.63 22.69 -8.91
N THR A 284 -7.69 23.41 -9.53
CA THR A 284 -7.34 24.79 -9.14
C THR A 284 -8.10 25.86 -9.93
N HIS A 285 -8.52 25.59 -11.17
CA HIS A 285 -9.15 26.58 -12.04
C HIS A 285 -10.66 26.39 -12.16
N ASN A 286 -11.17 25.17 -12.01
CA ASN A 286 -12.58 24.88 -12.12
C ASN A 286 -13.33 25.27 -10.83
N ARG A 287 -14.07 26.38 -10.90
CA ARG A 287 -14.85 26.89 -9.76
C ARG A 287 -15.90 25.88 -9.28
N LEU A 288 -16.60 25.19 -10.21
CA LEU A 288 -17.65 24.23 -9.86
C LEU A 288 -17.09 23.01 -9.14
N LEU A 289 -15.96 22.47 -9.62
CA LEU A 289 -15.29 21.33 -8.99
C LEU A 289 -14.87 21.63 -7.55
N ARG A 290 -14.32 22.82 -7.30
CA ARG A 290 -13.94 23.24 -5.93
C ARG A 290 -15.15 23.34 -5.01
N MET A 291 -16.29 23.83 -5.51
CA MET A 291 -17.53 23.90 -4.74
C MET A 291 -18.08 22.51 -4.44
N VAL A 292 -17.99 21.58 -5.41
CA VAL A 292 -18.35 20.17 -5.23
C VAL A 292 -17.52 19.51 -4.13
N VAL A 293 -16.19 19.65 -4.19
CA VAL A 293 -15.28 19.12 -3.16
C VAL A 293 -15.54 19.77 -1.79
N ALA A 294 -15.81 21.07 -1.74
CA ALA A 294 -16.17 21.77 -0.51
C ALA A 294 -17.52 21.28 0.07
N MET A 295 -18.51 21.01 -0.78
CA MET A 295 -19.79 20.42 -0.36
C MET A 295 -19.61 19.02 0.23
N GLU A 296 -18.85 18.16 -0.43
CA GLU A 296 -18.58 16.79 0.06
C GLU A 296 -17.83 16.81 1.40
N THR A 297 -16.84 17.69 1.52
CA THR A 297 -16.07 17.88 2.77
C THR A 297 -16.98 18.40 3.89
N ALA A 298 -17.83 19.39 3.61
CA ALA A 298 -18.78 19.93 4.58
C ALA A 298 -19.81 18.89 5.05
N LEU A 299 -20.26 18.00 4.16
CA LEU A 299 -21.11 16.86 4.52
C LEU A 299 -20.38 15.84 5.40
N ALA A 300 -19.12 15.51 5.09
CA ALA A 300 -18.32 14.59 5.89
C ALA A 300 -18.05 15.12 7.31
N ASP A 301 -17.89 16.43 7.45
CA ASP A 301 -17.67 17.11 8.74
C ASP A 301 -18.96 17.36 9.53
N GLY A 302 -20.13 17.07 8.97
CA GLY A 302 -21.44 17.34 9.58
C GLY A 302 -21.80 18.83 9.65
N ARG A 303 -21.20 19.68 8.79
CA ARG A 303 -21.48 21.12 8.66
C ARG A 303 -22.61 21.36 7.66
N TYR A 304 -23.82 20.94 8.03
CA TYR A 304 -24.98 20.92 7.11
C TYR A 304 -25.40 22.31 6.59
N GLU A 305 -25.30 23.36 7.41
CA GLU A 305 -25.64 24.73 6.98
C GLU A 305 -24.68 25.26 5.91
N GLU A 306 -23.40 24.92 6.02
CA GLU A 306 -22.38 25.30 5.04
C GLU A 306 -22.55 24.52 3.74
N ALA A 307 -22.86 23.22 3.84
CA ALA A 307 -23.22 22.40 2.69
C ALA A 307 -24.47 22.93 1.95
N ALA A 308 -25.49 23.40 2.68
CA ALA A 308 -26.69 24.00 2.08
C ALA A 308 -26.37 25.32 1.34
N LYS A 309 -25.54 26.19 1.93
CA LYS A 309 -25.10 27.43 1.28
C LYS A 309 -24.28 27.15 0.02
N LEU A 310 -23.33 26.22 0.10
CA LEU A 310 -22.49 25.83 -1.03
C LEU A 310 -23.32 25.18 -2.15
N ARG A 311 -24.36 24.40 -1.81
CA ARG A 311 -25.34 23.86 -2.77
C ARG A 311 -26.10 24.95 -3.50
N ASP A 312 -26.63 25.92 -2.78
CA ASP A 312 -27.40 27.02 -3.37
C ASP A 312 -26.52 27.89 -4.26
N GLU A 313 -25.28 28.13 -3.85
CA GLU A 313 -24.28 28.81 -4.68
C GLU A 313 -23.92 27.97 -5.92
N TYR A 314 -23.77 26.65 -5.78
CA TYR A 314 -23.51 25.74 -6.89
C TYR A 314 -24.64 25.75 -7.92
N ARG A 315 -25.91 25.68 -7.48
CA ARG A 315 -27.07 25.80 -8.37
C ARG A 315 -27.11 27.12 -9.13
N ARG A 316 -26.76 28.23 -8.47
CA ARG A 316 -26.64 29.54 -9.12
C ARG A 316 -25.52 29.55 -10.16
N ALA A 317 -24.33 29.07 -9.80
CA ALA A 317 -23.18 29.01 -10.70
C ALA A 317 -23.43 28.12 -11.93
N VAL A 318 -24.13 26.99 -11.78
CA VAL A 318 -24.53 26.13 -12.90
C VAL A 318 -25.52 26.85 -13.82
N THR A 319 -26.49 27.58 -13.26
CA THR A 319 -27.46 28.35 -14.04
C THR A 319 -26.79 29.50 -14.81
N GLU A 320 -25.85 30.20 -14.16
CA GLU A 320 -25.03 31.25 -14.79
C GLU A 320 -24.16 30.71 -15.92
N ALA A 321 -23.51 29.57 -15.72
CA ALA A 321 -22.70 28.91 -16.75
C ALA A 321 -23.56 28.50 -17.96
N ALA A 322 -24.77 27.95 -17.73
CA ALA A 322 -25.70 27.60 -18.79
C ALA A 322 -26.15 28.82 -19.63
N LEU A 323 -26.40 29.96 -18.99
CA LEU A 323 -26.78 31.22 -19.65
C LEU A 323 -25.62 31.82 -20.48
N GLN A 324 -24.38 31.68 -20.01
CA GLN A 324 -23.19 32.14 -20.75
C GLN A 324 -22.94 31.30 -22.01
N THR A 325 -23.07 29.98 -21.93
CA THR A 325 -22.94 29.09 -23.10
C THR A 325 -24.04 29.35 -24.14
N GLN A 326 -25.26 29.71 -23.70
CA GLN A 326 -26.37 30.02 -24.61
C GLN A 326 -26.23 31.40 -25.28
N SER A 327 -25.64 32.38 -24.60
CA SER A 327 -25.34 33.70 -25.17
C SER A 327 -24.20 33.66 -26.19
N GLN A 328 -23.17 32.83 -25.97
CA GLN A 328 -22.08 32.63 -26.94
C GLN A 328 -22.56 31.93 -28.22
N LYS A 329 -23.43 30.91 -28.11
CA LYS A 329 -24.02 30.24 -29.29
C LYS A 329 -24.90 31.18 -30.13
N ASN A 330 -25.63 32.09 -29.49
CA ASN A 330 -26.47 33.06 -30.20
C ASN A 330 -25.66 34.20 -30.86
N ALA A 331 -24.42 34.46 -30.41
CA ALA A 331 -23.53 35.43 -31.02
C ALA A 331 -22.80 34.87 -32.26
N ASP A 332 -22.47 33.58 -32.27
CA ASP A 332 -21.85 32.89 -33.42
C ASP A 332 -22.82 32.55 -34.57
N THR A 333 -24.13 32.75 -34.37
CA THR A 333 -25.16 32.45 -35.39
C THR A 333 -25.71 33.71 -36.09
N ARG A 334 -25.07 34.87 -35.94
CA ARG A 334 -25.36 36.12 -36.66
C ARG A 334 -24.20 36.54 -37.54
#